data_AF-A0A6A4KKN2-F1
#
_entry.id   AF-A0A6A4KKN2-F1
#
_cell.length_a   1.000
_cell.length_b   1.000
_cell.length_c   1.000
_cell.angle_alpha   90.00
_cell.angle_beta   90.00
_cell.angle_gamma   90.00
#
_symmetry.space_group_name_H-M   'P 1'
#
loop_
_entity.id
_entity.type
_entity.pdbx_description
1 polymer ?
#
loop_
_entity_poly.entity_id
_entity_poly.type
_entity_poly.pdbx_seq_one_letter_code
_entity_poly.pdbx_strand_id
1 'polypeptide(L)'
;MSKTELLDIASVNTPAETVFVIDEMLEANGLQVLRLPQYQCELNAVELGCGRMKRYTRERNTAGDLSMFLLYRRSFNDKVIKLEQEFWANDGGQQEVHDRIVNFSADFHLSPEERTGS
;
A
#
# COMPACT_ATOMS: atom_id res chain seq x y z
N MET A 1 -26.34 -9.80 24.23
CA MET A 1 -25.27 -8.80 24.03
C MET A 1 -25.67 -7.91 22.87
N SER A 2 -25.85 -6.63 23.15
CA SER A 2 -26.24 -5.60 22.19
C SER A 2 -25.05 -5.16 21.34
N LYS A 3 -25.32 -4.64 20.13
CA LYS A 3 -24.30 -4.06 19.24
C LYS A 3 -23.53 -2.91 19.92
N THR A 4 -24.18 -2.16 20.83
CA THR A 4 -23.55 -1.07 21.58
C THR A 4 -22.55 -1.60 22.60
N GLU A 5 -22.93 -2.63 23.37
CA GLU A 5 -22.06 -3.27 24.37
C GLU A 5 -20.80 -3.87 23.72
N LEU A 6 -20.96 -4.44 22.52
CA LEU A 6 -19.84 -4.95 21.73
C LEU A 6 -18.88 -3.86 21.25
N LEU A 7 -19.41 -2.69 20.86
CA LEU A 7 -18.58 -1.55 20.45
C LEU A 7 -17.82 -0.95 21.62
N ASP A 8 -18.42 -0.88 22.80
CA ASP A 8 -17.76 -0.41 24.02
C ASP A 8 -16.64 -1.36 24.46
N ILE A 9 -16.87 -2.68 24.37
CA ILE A 9 -15.82 -3.67 24.65
C ILE A 9 -14.70 -3.58 23.60
N ALA A 10 -15.05 -3.40 22.32
CA ALA A 10 -14.06 -3.28 21.25
C ALA A 10 -13.21 -2.01 21.39
N SER A 11 -13.79 -0.87 21.73
CA SER A 11 -13.05 0.38 21.90
C SER A 11 -12.07 0.33 23.07
N VAL A 12 -12.42 -0.36 24.16
CA VAL A 12 -11.55 -0.54 25.33
C VAL A 12 -10.40 -1.52 25.05
N ASN A 13 -10.63 -2.55 24.23
CA ASN A 13 -9.63 -3.59 23.96
C ASN A 13 -8.82 -3.35 22.68
N THR A 14 -9.23 -2.42 21.82
CA THR A 14 -8.47 -2.08 20.60
C THR A 14 -7.35 -1.11 20.99
N PRO A 15 -6.08 -1.44 20.72
CA PRO A 15 -4.97 -0.52 20.94
C PRO A 15 -5.22 0.79 20.19
N ALA A 16 -4.99 1.93 20.86
CA ALA A 16 -5.14 3.25 20.25
C ALA A 16 -4.18 3.44 19.07
N GLU A 17 -3.01 2.80 19.13
CA GLU A 17 -2.03 2.78 18.06
C GLU A 17 -1.63 1.34 17.74
N THR A 18 -1.55 1.04 16.44
CA THR A 18 -1.03 -0.24 15.97
C THR A 18 0.48 -0.15 15.86
N VAL A 19 1.19 -0.61 16.90
CA VAL A 19 2.65 -0.67 16.89
C VAL A 19 3.08 -1.95 16.17
N PHE A 20 3.89 -1.82 15.13
CA PHE A 20 4.47 -2.94 14.41
C PHE A 20 5.96 -3.04 14.73
N VAL A 21 6.39 -4.20 15.23
CA VAL A 21 7.81 -4.46 15.59
C VAL A 21 8.75 -4.18 14.42
N ILE A 22 8.30 -4.39 13.18
CA ILE A 22 9.12 -4.13 11.99
C ILE A 22 9.38 -2.63 11.78
N ASP A 23 8.50 -1.75 12.27
CA ASP A 23 8.67 -0.31 12.12
C ASP A 23 9.80 0.19 13.00
N GLU A 24 9.85 -0.28 14.25
CA GLU A 24 10.96 0.00 15.18
C GLU A 24 12.31 -0.48 14.61
N MET A 25 12.32 -1.66 13.97
CA MET A 25 13.53 -2.19 13.33
C MET A 25 14.00 -1.34 12.15
N LEU A 26 13.06 -0.83 11.33
CA LEU A 26 13.38 0.00 10.17
C LEU A 26 13.84 1.40 10.61
N GLU A 27 13.17 1.99 11.59
CA GLU A 27 13.55 3.29 12.20
C GLU A 27 14.93 3.24 12.84
N ALA A 28 15.28 2.14 13.53
CA ALA A 28 16.61 1.93 14.09
C ALA A 28 17.72 1.91 13.01
N ASN A 29 17.37 1.62 11.76
CA ASN A 29 18.28 1.69 10.60
C ASN A 29 18.20 3.04 9.85
N GLY A 30 17.50 4.04 10.40
CA GLY A 30 17.32 5.35 9.79
C GLY A 30 16.35 5.37 8.59
N LEU A 31 15.49 4.36 8.46
CA LEU A 31 14.48 4.29 7.42
C LEU A 31 13.14 4.84 7.95
N GLN A 32 12.51 5.73 7.20
CA GLN A 32 11.16 6.20 7.49
C GLN A 32 10.13 5.23 6.92
N VAL A 33 9.23 4.73 7.77
CA VAL A 33 8.16 3.83 7.33
C VAL A 33 6.99 4.62 6.77
N LEU A 34 6.59 4.29 5.54
CA LEU A 34 5.35 4.76 4.94
C LEU A 34 4.29 3.65 5.00
N ARG A 35 3.22 3.87 5.76
CA ARG A 35 2.08 2.95 5.83
C ARG A 35 1.06 3.31 4.77
N LEU A 36 0.70 2.31 3.96
CA LEU A 36 -0.38 2.43 2.98
C LEU A 36 -1.72 2.11 3.65
N PRO A 37 -2.82 2.79 3.27
CA PRO A 37 -4.15 2.45 3.75
C PRO A 37 -4.54 1.02 3.35
N GLN A 38 -5.38 0.39 4.17
CA GLN A 38 -5.86 -0.96 3.88
C GLN A 38 -6.62 -1.00 2.55
N TYR A 39 -6.43 -2.08 1.79
CA TYR A 39 -7.10 -2.37 0.51
C TYR A 39 -6.83 -1.39 -0.64
N GLN A 40 -5.84 -0.51 -0.51
CA GLN A 40 -5.42 0.42 -1.57
C GLN A 40 -4.20 -0.11 -2.31
N CYS A 41 -4.38 -1.16 -3.11
CA CYS A 41 -3.29 -1.81 -3.84
C CYS A 41 -2.70 -0.93 -4.95
N GLU A 42 -3.47 0.05 -5.44
CA GLU A 42 -3.05 1.07 -6.40
C GLU A 42 -1.95 1.99 -5.86
N LEU A 43 -1.85 2.15 -4.54
CA LEU A 43 -0.80 2.94 -3.90
C LEU A 43 0.46 2.11 -3.60
N ASN A 44 0.39 0.78 -3.75
CA ASN A 44 1.52 -0.10 -3.53
C ASN A 44 2.32 -0.28 -4.83
N ALA A 45 3.49 0.35 -4.90
CA ALA A 45 4.38 0.27 -6.06
C ALA A 45 4.78 -1.17 -6.43
N VAL A 46 4.92 -2.08 -5.45
CA VAL A 46 5.23 -3.49 -5.70
C VAL A 46 4.06 -4.19 -6.41
N GLU A 47 2.83 -3.95 -5.95
CA GLU A 47 1.62 -4.51 -6.58
C GLU A 47 1.42 -3.96 -7.99
N LEU A 48 1.67 -2.66 -8.19
CA LEU A 48 1.62 -2.03 -9.51
C LEU A 48 2.61 -2.70 -10.49
N GLY A 49 3.85 -2.88 -10.07
CA GLY A 49 4.88 -3.57 -10.84
C GLY A 49 4.48 -5.02 -11.16
N CYS A 50 4.02 -5.77 -10.15
CA CYS A 50 3.55 -7.14 -10.31
C CYS A 50 2.35 -7.24 -11.26
N GLY A 51 1.39 -6.31 -11.19
CA GLY A 51 0.24 -6.24 -12.07
C GLY A 51 0.65 -6.06 -13.54
N ARG A 52 1.57 -5.13 -13.81
CA ARG A 52 2.12 -4.91 -15.17
C ARG A 52 2.84 -6.17 -15.69
N MET A 53 3.62 -6.84 -14.85
CA MET A 53 4.33 -8.08 -15.22
C MET A 53 3.38 -9.25 -15.50
N LYS A 54 2.35 -9.43 -14.66
CA LYS A 54 1.30 -10.44 -14.86
C LYS A 54 0.57 -10.23 -16.19
N ARG A 55 0.19 -8.98 -16.50
CA ARG A 55 -0.45 -8.62 -17.77
C ARG A 55 0.46 -8.92 -18.96
N TYR A 56 1.70 -8.48 -18.91
CA TYR A 56 2.69 -8.72 -19.96
C TYR A 56 2.86 -10.22 -20.26
N THR A 57 2.98 -11.02 -19.21
CA THR A 57 3.11 -12.48 -19.29
C THR A 57 1.87 -13.09 -19.93
N ARG A 58 0.67 -12.71 -19.48
CA ARG A 58 -0.60 -13.19 -20.03
C ARG A 58 -0.72 -12.91 -21.53
N GLU A 59 -0.41 -11.69 -21.97
CA GLU A 59 -0.51 -11.27 -23.38
C GLU A 59 0.44 -12.06 -24.29
N ARG A 60 1.56 -12.59 -23.76
CA ARG A 60 2.58 -13.32 -24.52
C ARG A 60 2.56 -14.83 -24.26
N ASN A 61 1.79 -15.29 -23.29
CA ASN A 61 1.65 -16.71 -22.99
C ASN A 61 0.59 -17.34 -23.89
N THR A 62 0.92 -17.50 -25.16
CA THR A 62 0.05 -18.16 -26.16
C THR A 62 -0.03 -19.69 -25.98
N ALA A 63 0.93 -20.29 -25.26
CA ALA A 63 1.01 -21.73 -25.05
C ALA A 63 0.38 -22.20 -23.73
N GLY A 64 -0.03 -21.28 -22.85
CA GLY A 64 -0.55 -21.60 -21.52
C GLY A 64 0.50 -22.18 -20.55
N ASP A 65 1.78 -22.19 -20.92
CA ASP A 65 2.86 -22.71 -20.09
C ASP A 65 3.25 -21.66 -19.02
N LEU A 66 3.07 -22.04 -17.76
CA LEU A 66 3.38 -21.23 -16.58
C LEU A 66 4.61 -21.76 -15.82
N SER A 67 5.46 -22.54 -16.48
CA SER A 67 6.69 -23.03 -15.87
C SER A 67 7.56 -21.86 -15.37
N MET A 68 8.14 -22.05 -14.18
CA MET A 68 8.99 -21.04 -13.51
C MET A 68 10.12 -20.54 -14.42
N PHE A 69 10.67 -21.43 -15.25
CA PHE A 69 11.71 -21.13 -16.22
C PHE A 69 11.26 -20.10 -17.28
N LEU A 70 10.06 -20.26 -17.85
CA LEU A 70 9.55 -19.31 -18.85
C LEU A 70 9.13 -17.98 -18.21
N LEU A 71 8.56 -18.02 -17.01
CA LEU A 71 8.23 -16.83 -16.25
C LEU A 71 9.48 -15.99 -15.99
N TYR A 72 10.55 -16.62 -15.49
CA TYR A 72 11.83 -15.94 -15.24
C TYR A 72 12.44 -15.38 -16.54
N ARG A 73 12.54 -16.20 -17.59
CA ARG A 73 13.16 -15.81 -18.87
C ARG A 73 12.42 -14.70 -19.60
N ARG A 74 11.09 -14.64 -19.54
CA ARG A 74 10.30 -13.60 -20.23
C ARG A 74 10.14 -12.33 -19.42
N SER A 75 10.24 -12.42 -18.10
CA SER A 75 9.86 -11.33 -17.21
C SER A 75 11.05 -10.49 -16.75
N PHE A 76 12.21 -11.08 -16.44
CA PHE A 76 13.02 -10.49 -15.36
C PHE A 76 14.12 -9.49 -15.72
N ASN A 77 14.68 -9.48 -16.93
CA ASN A 77 15.83 -8.58 -17.20
C ASN A 77 15.41 -7.29 -17.93
N ASP A 78 15.13 -7.35 -19.23
CA ASP A 78 15.00 -6.10 -20.00
C ASP A 78 13.69 -5.34 -19.75
N LYS A 79 12.60 -6.05 -19.38
CA LYS A 79 11.30 -5.39 -19.16
C LYS A 79 11.16 -4.83 -17.75
N VAL A 80 11.72 -5.46 -16.73
CA VAL A 80 11.75 -4.89 -15.37
C VAL A 80 12.50 -3.57 -15.39
N ILE A 81 13.67 -3.51 -16.03
CA ILE A 81 14.45 -2.28 -16.18
C ILE A 81 13.64 -1.18 -16.87
N LYS A 82 12.93 -1.52 -17.97
CA LYS A 82 12.07 -0.54 -18.67
C LYS A 82 10.88 -0.09 -17.83
N LEU A 83 10.22 -1.00 -17.12
CA LEU A 83 9.08 -0.66 -16.26
C LEU A 83 9.49 0.20 -15.08
N GLU A 84 10.67 -0.07 -14.51
CA GLU A 84 11.26 0.74 -13.47
C GLU A 84 11.57 2.16 -13.98
N GLN A 85 12.20 2.28 -15.15
CA GLN A 85 12.44 3.59 -15.78
C GLN A 85 11.14 4.35 -16.06
N GLU A 86 10.13 3.68 -16.61
CA GLU A 86 8.80 4.26 -16.83
C GLU A 86 8.14 4.69 -15.52
N PHE A 87 8.29 3.92 -14.44
CA PHE A 87 7.76 4.28 -13.12
C PHE A 87 8.46 5.52 -12.55
N TRP A 88 9.79 5.56 -12.55
CA TRP A 88 10.52 6.72 -12.05
C TRP A 88 10.26 8.00 -12.86
N ALA A 89 10.07 7.88 -14.17
CA ALA A 89 9.79 9.01 -15.04
C ALA A 89 8.38 9.60 -14.83
N ASN A 90 7.38 8.79 -14.49
CA ASN A 90 5.98 9.21 -14.42
C ASN A 90 5.47 9.37 -12.98
N ASP A 91 5.84 8.45 -12.09
CA ASP A 91 5.23 8.25 -10.78
C ASP A 91 6.24 8.45 -9.62
N GLY A 92 7.54 8.24 -9.86
CA GLY A 92 8.58 8.28 -8.82
C GLY A 92 8.97 9.66 -8.29
N GLY A 93 8.50 10.74 -8.91
CA GLY A 93 8.81 12.13 -8.57
C GLY A 93 7.81 12.83 -7.64
N GLN A 94 7.02 12.10 -6.84
CA GLN A 94 5.93 12.69 -6.04
C GLN A 94 6.36 13.16 -4.64
N GLN A 95 7.52 13.81 -4.51
CA GLN A 95 7.98 14.32 -3.22
C GLN A 95 7.12 15.50 -2.71
N GLU A 96 6.47 16.24 -3.61
CA GLU A 96 5.60 17.39 -3.27
C GLU A 96 4.12 17.02 -3.05
N VAL A 97 3.67 15.83 -3.51
CA VAL A 97 2.26 15.40 -3.38
C VAL A 97 2.01 14.65 -2.07
N HIS A 98 3.07 14.08 -1.50
CA HIS A 98 3.03 13.31 -0.27
C HIS A 98 2.43 14.10 0.91
N ASP A 99 2.84 15.37 1.08
CA ASP A 99 2.33 16.24 2.16
C ASP A 99 0.84 16.57 2.04
N ARG A 100 0.26 16.46 0.84
CA ARG A 100 -1.17 16.72 0.60
C ARG A 100 -2.05 15.48 0.79
N ILE A 101 -1.54 14.28 0.56
CA ILE A 101 -2.32 13.03 0.68
C ILE A 101 -2.41 12.58 2.13
N VAL A 102 -1.37 12.81 2.95
CA VAL A 102 -1.33 12.40 4.37
C VAL A 102 -2.41 13.12 5.20
N ASN A 103 -2.93 14.27 4.75
CA ASN A 103 -4.03 14.98 5.44
C ASN A 103 -5.41 14.31 5.35
N PHE A 104 -5.60 13.27 4.53
CA PHE A 104 -6.89 12.54 4.54
C PHE A 104 -7.10 11.68 5.80
N SER A 105 -6.05 11.37 6.56
CA SER A 105 -6.20 10.68 7.85
C SER A 105 -6.73 11.61 8.96
N ALA A 106 -6.64 12.93 8.78
CA ALA A 106 -7.22 13.90 9.72
C ALA A 106 -8.76 13.93 9.64
N ASP A 107 -9.33 13.61 8.46
CA ASP A 107 -10.79 13.65 8.24
C ASP A 107 -11.54 12.45 8.85
N PHE A 108 -10.84 11.38 9.23
CA PHE A 108 -11.46 10.21 9.89
C PHE A 108 -11.52 10.32 11.42
N HIS A 109 -10.91 11.36 12.01
CA HIS A 109 -11.00 11.66 13.43
C HIS A 109 -11.77 12.96 13.67
N LEU A 110 -13.04 13.00 13.26
CA LEU A 110 -13.97 13.96 13.83
C LEU A 110 -14.14 13.65 15.33
N SER A 111 -13.63 14.54 16.16
CA SER A 111 -13.84 14.52 17.62
C SER A 111 -15.35 14.59 17.92
N PRO A 112 -15.87 13.89 18.96
CA PRO A 112 -17.28 13.93 19.33
C PRO A 112 -17.84 15.33 19.68
N GLU A 113 -16.97 16.32 19.87
CA GLU A 113 -17.33 17.66 20.37
C GLU A 113 -18.00 18.56 19.31
N GLU A 114 -17.98 18.20 18.02
CA GLU A 114 -18.61 19.00 16.95
C GLU A 114 -20.08 18.62 16.68
N ARG A 115 -20.66 17.66 17.42
CA ARG A 115 -22.07 17.23 17.25
C ARG A 115 -23.10 17.98 18.08
N THR A 116 -22.71 18.98 18.87
CA THR A 116 -23.64 19.85 19.59
C THR A 116 -23.23 21.30 19.46
N GLY A 117 -23.82 22.01 18.49
CA GLY A 117 -23.45 23.39 18.18
C GLY A 117 -24.43 24.10 17.26
N SER A 118 -25.61 24.39 17.83
CA SER A 118 -26.69 25.30 17.38
C SER A 118 -27.67 24.88 16.27
#